data_AF-A0A226D8K3-F1
#
_entry.id   AF-A0A226D8K3-F1
#
_cell.length_a   1.000
_cell.length_b   1.000
_cell.length_c   1.000
_cell.angle_alpha   90.00
_cell.angle_beta   90.00
_cell.angle_gamma   90.00
#
_symmetry.space_group_name_H-M   'P 1'
#
loop_
_entity.id
_entity.type
_entity.pdbx_description
1 polymer ?
#
loop_
_entity_poly.entity_id
_entity_poly.type
_entity_poly.pdbx_seq_one_letter_code
_entity_poly.pdbx_strand_id
1 'polypeptide(L)'
;MMDHKFVLFFVFLLTIGQGELLSHHDAVNKLRIKLNCYDANRNNKRCTSLQDIRSDTIDWLINFKRTNNCKFVVTGGTEHAHRGKGINTHEGGYKVDLRINDCLNRYIINNFHFICNTNLGPKYLSGSGAIVLNETKYPAHFDALWPAKRVTNLSQVRRRTICK
;
A
#
# COMPACT_ATOMS: atom_id res chain seq x y z
N MET A 1 -30.72 18.37 -20.33
CA MET A 1 -30.83 17.02 -19.73
C MET A 1 -29.42 16.56 -19.40
N MET A 2 -28.98 16.77 -18.15
CA MET A 2 -27.66 16.33 -17.68
C MET A 2 -27.90 15.34 -16.55
N ASP A 3 -27.58 14.07 -16.81
CA ASP A 3 -27.63 13.00 -15.82
C ASP A 3 -26.51 13.19 -14.79
N HIS A 4 -26.85 13.80 -13.66
CA HIS A 4 -26.00 13.80 -12.48
C HIS A 4 -26.05 12.43 -11.82
N LYS A 5 -25.13 11.55 -12.22
CA LYS A 5 -24.79 10.35 -11.45
C LYS A 5 -24.18 10.81 -10.12
N PHE A 6 -24.99 10.79 -9.06
CA PHE A 6 -24.53 10.96 -7.69
C PHE A 6 -23.50 9.87 -7.37
N VAL A 7 -22.22 10.24 -7.40
CA VAL A 7 -21.16 9.41 -6.82
C VAL A 7 -21.33 9.50 -5.31
N LEU A 8 -21.86 8.43 -4.71
CA LEU A 8 -22.00 8.30 -3.27
C LEU A 8 -20.59 8.29 -2.65
N PHE A 9 -20.13 9.43 -2.15
CA PHE A 9 -18.98 9.50 -1.26
C PHE A 9 -19.41 8.86 0.06
N PHE A 10 -19.04 7.60 0.27
CA PHE A 10 -19.07 6.99 1.59
C PHE A 10 -18.12 7.79 2.49
N VAL A 11 -18.69 8.71 3.29
CA VAL A 11 -17.98 9.31 4.43
C VAL A 11 -17.87 8.22 5.48
N PHE A 12 -16.79 7.44 5.41
CA PHE A 12 -16.42 6.54 6.49
C PHE A 12 -16.08 7.41 7.69
N LEU A 13 -16.91 7.36 8.73
CA LEU A 13 -16.66 8.02 10.00
C LEU A 13 -15.34 7.47 10.55
N LEU A 14 -14.27 8.26 10.44
CA LEU A 14 -12.93 7.89 10.83
C LEU A 14 -12.84 7.85 12.35
N THR A 15 -13.13 6.68 12.93
CA THR A 15 -12.52 6.31 14.20
C THR A 15 -11.00 6.42 14.02
N ILE A 16 -10.34 7.25 14.82
CA ILE A 16 -8.87 7.44 14.84
C ILE A 16 -8.22 6.23 15.53
N GLY A 17 -8.69 5.03 15.22
CA GLY A 17 -8.08 3.76 15.59
C GLY A 17 -7.14 3.35 14.46
N GLN A 18 -5.91 2.99 14.78
CA GLN A 18 -5.10 2.22 13.84
C GLN A 18 -5.88 0.93 13.58
N GLY A 19 -6.02 0.51 12.31
CA GLY A 19 -6.79 -0.69 11.99
C GLY A 19 -6.35 -1.89 12.82
N GLU A 20 -7.32 -2.72 13.23
CA GLU A 20 -7.06 -3.98 13.94
C GLU A 20 -6.09 -4.86 13.15
N LEU A 21 -5.34 -5.70 13.87
CA LEU A 21 -4.39 -6.64 13.28
C LEU A 21 -5.15 -7.88 12.80
N LEU A 22 -4.97 -8.25 11.53
CA LEU A 22 -5.61 -9.40 10.93
C LEU A 22 -4.68 -10.61 10.95
N SER A 23 -5.25 -11.82 11.04
CA SER A 23 -4.51 -13.04 10.73
C SER A 23 -4.14 -13.08 9.25
N HIS A 24 -3.13 -13.88 8.89
CA HIS A 24 -2.79 -14.09 7.47
C HIS A 24 -4.01 -14.57 6.66
N HIS A 25 -4.77 -15.53 7.21
CA HIS A 25 -5.94 -16.10 6.56
C HIS A 25 -7.03 -15.05 6.32
N ASP A 26 -7.36 -14.23 7.33
CA ASP A 26 -8.38 -13.19 7.21
C ASP A 26 -7.97 -12.13 6.20
N ALA A 27 -6.70 -11.72 6.20
CA ALA A 27 -6.17 -10.75 5.25
C ALA A 27 -6.26 -11.26 3.80
N VAL A 28 -5.85 -12.51 3.54
CA VAL A 28 -5.92 -13.15 2.22
C VAL A 28 -7.36 -13.27 1.74
N ASN A 29 -8.27 -13.72 2.60
CA ASN A 29 -9.69 -13.85 2.30
C ASN A 29 -10.32 -12.48 1.98
N LYS A 30 -10.03 -11.47 2.81
CA LYS A 30 -10.56 -10.12 2.65
C LYS A 30 -10.08 -9.48 1.34
N LEU A 31 -8.79 -9.60 1.01
CA LEU A 31 -8.19 -9.00 -0.20
C LEU A 31 -8.47 -9.80 -1.49
N ARG A 32 -8.87 -11.08 -1.36
CA ARG A 32 -9.14 -12.00 -2.48
C ARG A 32 -7.96 -12.07 -3.45
N ILE A 33 -6.78 -12.42 -2.92
CA ILE A 33 -5.55 -12.60 -3.69
C ILE A 33 -4.97 -13.99 -3.47
N LYS A 34 -4.11 -14.43 -4.39
CA LYS A 34 -3.31 -15.64 -4.23
C LYS A 34 -1.87 -15.23 -3.87
N LEU A 35 -1.37 -15.74 -2.76
CA LEU A 35 0.03 -15.63 -2.35
C LEU A 35 0.81 -16.89 -2.73
N ASN A 36 2.13 -16.86 -2.54
CA ASN A 36 3.00 -18.01 -2.75
C ASN A 36 2.78 -19.13 -1.73
N CYS A 37 2.19 -18.82 -0.57
CA CYS A 37 1.83 -19.77 0.47
C CYS A 37 0.39 -19.51 0.95
N TYR A 38 -0.29 -20.56 1.41
CA TYR A 38 -1.67 -20.49 1.91
C TYR A 38 -1.74 -20.14 3.41
N ASP A 39 -0.78 -20.64 4.18
CA ASP A 39 -0.62 -20.34 5.60
C ASP A 39 0.84 -19.93 5.84
N ALA A 40 1.04 -18.69 6.26
CA ALA A 40 2.36 -18.09 6.38
C ALA A 40 2.47 -17.26 7.66
N ASN A 41 3.35 -17.71 8.55
CA ASN A 41 3.80 -16.90 9.67
C ASN A 41 4.97 -15.97 9.26
N ARG A 42 5.20 -14.93 10.06
CA ARG A 42 6.20 -13.87 9.79
C ARG A 42 7.65 -14.37 9.80
N ASN A 43 7.91 -15.54 10.38
CA ASN A 43 9.24 -16.13 10.49
C ASN A 43 9.63 -16.94 9.25
N ASN A 44 8.68 -17.31 8.40
CA ASN A 44 8.95 -18.07 7.19
C ASN A 44 9.40 -17.17 6.04
N LYS A 45 10.71 -17.01 5.89
CA LYS A 45 11.34 -16.18 4.83
C LYS A 45 11.04 -16.61 3.39
N ARG A 46 10.46 -17.80 3.17
CA ARG A 46 10.10 -18.30 1.83
C ARG A 46 8.66 -17.98 1.44
N CYS A 47 7.84 -17.54 2.40
CA CYS A 47 6.43 -17.29 2.23
C CYS A 47 6.11 -15.82 2.44
N THR A 48 5.26 -15.27 1.59
CA THR A 48 4.69 -13.96 1.81
C THR A 48 3.67 -14.07 2.95
N SER A 49 3.91 -13.39 4.06
CA SER A 49 3.03 -13.36 5.23
C SER A 49 2.26 -12.06 5.27
N LEU A 50 1.01 -12.16 5.72
CA LEU A 50 0.13 -11.02 6.04
C LEU A 50 -0.33 -11.12 7.50
N GLN A 51 0.36 -11.94 8.30
CA GLN A 51 0.04 -12.10 9.70
C GLN A 51 0.22 -10.77 10.42
N ASP A 52 -0.72 -10.37 11.27
CA ASP A 52 -0.80 -9.06 11.92
C ASP A 52 -0.64 -7.87 10.96
N ILE A 53 -1.09 -8.00 9.71
CA ILE A 53 -1.26 -6.84 8.85
C ILE A 53 -2.43 -6.00 9.35
N ARG A 54 -2.38 -4.69 9.16
CA ARG A 54 -3.47 -3.82 9.61
C ARG A 54 -4.64 -3.89 8.65
N SER A 55 -5.84 -3.97 9.22
CA SER A 55 -7.10 -4.01 8.47
C SER A 55 -7.27 -2.81 7.54
N ASP A 56 -6.83 -1.63 7.94
CA ASP A 56 -6.87 -0.40 7.14
C ASP A 56 -5.91 -0.42 5.94
N THR A 57 -4.76 -1.08 6.08
CA THR A 57 -3.83 -1.35 4.97
C THR A 57 -4.49 -2.27 3.95
N ILE A 58 -5.19 -3.31 4.40
CA ILE A 58 -5.97 -4.21 3.54
C ILE A 58 -7.16 -3.48 2.88
N ASP A 59 -7.88 -2.64 3.62
CA ASP A 59 -9.01 -1.87 3.09
C ASP A 59 -8.56 -0.88 2.01
N TRP A 60 -7.41 -0.23 2.23
CA TRP A 60 -6.80 0.61 1.21
C TRP A 60 -6.43 -0.19 -0.03
N LEU A 61 -5.81 -1.37 0.09
CA LEU A 61 -5.47 -2.23 -1.06
C LEU A 61 -6.72 -2.68 -1.83
N ILE A 62 -7.80 -3.01 -1.13
CA ILE A 62 -9.09 -3.35 -1.77
C ILE A 62 -9.58 -2.16 -2.59
N ASN A 63 -9.61 -0.97 -1.99
CA ASN A 63 -10.04 0.23 -2.70
C ASN A 63 -9.14 0.53 -3.90
N PHE A 64 -7.82 0.42 -3.72
CA PHE A 64 -6.85 0.64 -4.78
C PHE A 64 -7.03 -0.34 -5.93
N LYS A 65 -7.24 -1.63 -5.65
CA LYS A 65 -7.54 -2.66 -6.65
C LYS A 65 -8.84 -2.35 -7.40
N ARG A 66 -9.88 -1.87 -6.70
CA ARG A 66 -11.17 -1.50 -7.31
C ARG A 66 -11.07 -0.26 -8.20
N THR A 67 -10.25 0.73 -7.85
CA THR A 67 -10.16 1.99 -8.59
C THR A 67 -9.28 1.87 -9.84
N ASN A 68 -8.24 1.03 -9.82
CA ASN A 68 -7.32 0.90 -10.96
C ASN A 68 -7.61 -0.30 -11.87
N ASN A 69 -8.37 -1.30 -11.41
CA ASN A 69 -8.68 -2.55 -12.12
C ASN A 69 -7.43 -3.32 -12.64
N CYS A 70 -6.26 -3.08 -12.05
CA CYS A 70 -5.02 -3.77 -12.36
C CYS A 70 -4.91 -5.08 -11.59
N LYS A 71 -4.09 -6.01 -12.10
CA LYS A 71 -3.72 -7.23 -11.38
C LYS A 71 -2.78 -6.88 -10.22
N PHE A 72 -3.09 -7.38 -9.03
CA PHE A 72 -2.26 -7.24 -7.84
C PHE A 72 -1.58 -8.57 -7.55
N VAL A 73 -0.26 -8.57 -7.48
CA VAL A 73 0.54 -9.69 -6.99
C VAL A 73 1.35 -9.17 -5.82
N VAL A 74 0.96 -9.56 -4.62
CA VAL A 74 1.70 -9.21 -3.40
C VAL A 74 2.91 -10.14 -3.31
N THR A 75 4.10 -9.58 -3.14
CA THR A 75 5.38 -10.30 -3.09
C THR A 75 6.07 -10.22 -1.74
N GLY A 76 5.58 -9.36 -0.85
CA GLY A 76 6.06 -9.14 0.50
C GLY A 76 4.98 -8.45 1.33
N GLY A 77 4.99 -8.70 2.63
CA GLY A 77 3.98 -8.23 3.55
C GLY A 77 4.60 -7.96 4.92
N THR A 78 4.35 -8.83 5.88
CA THR A 78 4.70 -8.61 7.30
C THR A 78 5.84 -9.50 7.80
N GLU A 79 6.59 -10.11 6.89
CA GLU A 79 7.71 -10.98 7.22
C GLU A 79 8.77 -10.19 8.00
N HIS A 80 9.54 -10.84 8.87
CA HIS A 80 10.59 -10.18 9.67
C HIS A 80 11.81 -9.68 8.85
N ALA A 81 11.67 -9.51 7.54
CA ALA A 81 12.71 -8.95 6.68
C ALA A 81 12.67 -7.41 6.71
N HIS A 82 13.84 -6.78 6.76
CA HIS A 82 14.03 -5.32 6.84
C HIS A 82 13.29 -4.64 8.00
N ARG A 83 13.82 -4.82 9.24
CA ARG A 83 13.45 -3.97 10.38
C ARG A 83 13.76 -2.50 10.07
N GLY A 84 12.77 -1.78 9.56
CA GLY A 84 12.80 -0.34 9.46
C GLY A 84 12.73 0.29 10.85
N LYS A 85 13.32 1.49 11.01
CA LYS A 85 13.08 2.30 12.22
C LYS A 85 11.72 2.99 12.09
N GLY A 86 10.92 2.95 13.15
CA GLY A 86 9.66 3.68 13.25
C GLY A 86 8.41 2.81 13.11
N ILE A 87 7.24 3.45 13.09
CA ILE A 87 5.94 2.77 13.12
C ILE A 87 5.50 2.24 11.75
N ASN A 88 5.86 2.93 10.68
CA ASN A 88 5.45 2.62 9.31
C ASN A 88 6.38 1.57 8.68
N THR A 89 6.22 0.31 9.07
CA THR A 89 7.08 -0.81 8.64
C THR A 89 6.25 -2.01 8.16
N HIS A 90 6.93 -2.96 7.50
CA HIS A 90 6.37 -4.27 7.14
C HIS A 90 5.92 -5.04 8.38
N GLU A 91 6.82 -5.22 9.35
CA GLU A 91 6.53 -5.88 10.64
C GLU A 91 5.40 -5.16 11.41
N GLY A 92 5.28 -3.84 11.27
CA GLY A 92 4.18 -3.06 11.86
C GLY A 92 2.83 -3.20 11.14
N GLY A 93 2.77 -3.92 10.02
CA GLY A 93 1.55 -4.19 9.26
C GLY A 93 1.09 -3.01 8.38
N TYR A 94 1.95 -2.03 8.11
CA TYR A 94 1.62 -0.80 7.37
C TYR A 94 2.06 -0.83 5.90
N LYS A 95 2.90 -1.78 5.52
CA LYS A 95 3.53 -1.85 4.19
C LYS A 95 3.24 -3.18 3.51
N VAL A 96 3.14 -3.16 2.18
CA VAL A 96 3.09 -4.36 1.35
C VAL A 96 3.90 -4.13 0.08
N ASP A 97 4.59 -5.17 -0.37
CA ASP A 97 5.29 -5.14 -1.65
C ASP A 97 4.38 -5.65 -2.74
N LEU A 98 4.17 -4.83 -3.76
CA LEU A 98 3.41 -5.18 -4.95
C LEU A 98 4.37 -5.37 -6.13
N ARG A 99 4.24 -6.49 -6.84
CA ARG A 99 4.97 -6.70 -8.09
C ARG A 99 4.67 -5.58 -9.08
N ILE A 100 5.73 -4.96 -9.61
CA ILE A 100 5.59 -3.98 -10.69
C ILE A 100 4.98 -4.65 -11.91
N ASN A 101 4.00 -3.97 -12.50
CA ASN A 101 3.47 -4.26 -13.82
C ASN A 101 3.04 -2.96 -14.50
N ASP A 102 2.91 -2.99 -15.82
CA ASP A 102 2.66 -1.78 -16.62
C ASP A 102 1.36 -1.06 -16.25
N CYS A 103 0.32 -1.82 -15.87
CA CYS A 103 -0.97 -1.25 -15.46
C CYS A 103 -0.82 -0.43 -14.18
N LEU A 104 -0.25 -1.04 -13.12
CA LEU A 104 -0.01 -0.35 -11.85
C LEU A 104 0.91 0.84 -12.02
N ASN A 105 2.00 0.67 -12.76
CA ASN A 105 2.98 1.73 -12.99
C ASN A 105 2.33 2.94 -13.68
N ARG A 106 1.57 2.71 -14.77
CA ARG A 106 0.86 3.78 -15.48
C ARG A 106 -0.18 4.45 -14.59
N TYR A 107 -0.94 3.68 -13.82
CA TYR A 107 -1.94 4.25 -12.92
C TYR A 107 -1.30 5.14 -11.86
N ILE A 108 -0.23 4.68 -11.19
CA ILE A 108 0.46 5.45 -10.15
C ILE A 108 1.05 6.74 -10.73
N ILE A 109 1.76 6.66 -11.85
CA ILE A 109 2.39 7.83 -12.49
C ILE A 109 1.34 8.87 -12.90
N ASN A 110 0.18 8.44 -13.40
CA ASN A 110 -0.84 9.36 -13.92
C ASN A 110 -1.75 9.93 -12.82
N ASN A 111 -1.95 9.22 -11.71
CA ASN A 111 -2.96 9.59 -10.71
C ASN A 111 -2.38 10.02 -9.36
N PHE A 112 -1.13 9.65 -9.05
CA PHE A 112 -0.51 9.99 -7.76
C PHE A 112 0.42 11.19 -7.90
N HIS A 113 0.56 11.94 -6.82
CA HIS A 113 1.44 13.10 -6.76
C HIS A 113 2.89 12.64 -6.55
N PHE A 114 3.77 12.93 -7.50
CA PHE A 114 5.21 12.72 -7.32
C PHE A 114 5.74 13.56 -6.15
N ILE A 115 6.44 12.93 -5.20
CA ILE A 115 7.03 13.59 -4.03
C ILE A 115 8.49 13.95 -4.30
N CYS A 116 9.31 12.92 -4.57
CA CYS A 116 10.77 13.04 -4.76
C CYS A 116 11.38 11.71 -5.22
N ASN A 117 12.62 11.77 -5.73
CA ASN A 117 13.43 10.56 -5.95
C ASN A 117 14.15 10.14 -4.66
N THR A 118 14.26 8.85 -4.42
CA THR A 118 15.11 8.24 -3.38
C THR A 118 16.26 7.48 -4.04
N ASN A 119 17.18 6.93 -3.25
CA ASN A 119 18.22 6.02 -3.75
C ASN A 119 17.66 4.68 -4.29
N LEU A 120 16.39 4.38 -4.04
CA LEU A 120 15.72 3.15 -4.49
C LEU A 120 14.81 3.40 -5.71
N GLY A 121 14.38 4.65 -5.92
CA GLY A 121 13.52 5.07 -7.02
C GLY A 121 12.52 6.17 -6.63
N PRO A 122 11.57 6.49 -7.53
CA PRO A 122 10.63 7.59 -7.33
C PRO A 122 9.54 7.27 -6.30
N LYS A 123 9.17 8.28 -5.51
CA LYS A 123 8.15 8.19 -4.45
C LYS A 123 6.92 9.00 -4.79
N TYR A 124 5.75 8.43 -4.59
CA TYR A 124 4.44 9.00 -4.95
C TYR A 124 3.49 9.02 -3.76
N LEU A 125 2.56 9.98 -3.76
CA LEU A 125 1.50 10.13 -2.77
C LEU A 125 0.12 10.06 -3.47
N SER A 126 -0.70 9.12 -3.04
CA SER A 126 -2.10 9.02 -3.48
C SER A 126 -2.98 10.11 -2.86
N GLY A 127 -4.10 10.44 -3.50
CA GLY A 127 -5.10 11.36 -2.94
C GLY A 127 -5.72 10.90 -1.61
N SER A 128 -5.67 9.60 -1.30
CA SER A 128 -6.12 9.04 -0.02
C SER A 128 -5.04 9.05 1.08
N GLY A 129 -3.83 9.52 0.78
CA GLY A 129 -2.74 9.64 1.74
C GLY A 129 -1.79 8.43 1.84
N ALA A 130 -1.97 7.40 1.00
CA ALA A 130 -1.02 6.30 0.87
C ALA A 130 0.22 6.74 0.09
N ILE A 131 1.38 6.24 0.50
CA ILE A 131 2.68 6.52 -0.11
C ILE A 131 3.15 5.28 -0.84
N VAL A 132 3.59 5.42 -2.09
CA VAL A 132 4.16 4.30 -2.86
C VAL A 132 5.56 4.67 -3.31
N LEU A 133 6.54 3.85 -2.92
CA LEU A 133 7.90 3.94 -3.43
C LEU A 133 8.07 2.90 -4.53
N ASN A 134 8.47 3.34 -5.73
CA ASN A 134 8.84 2.44 -6.80
C ASN A 134 10.30 2.02 -6.58
N GLU A 135 10.51 0.91 -5.88
CA GLU A 135 11.84 0.34 -5.67
C GLU A 135 12.28 -0.38 -6.93
N THR A 136 13.03 0.32 -7.78
CA THR A 136 13.48 -0.23 -9.07
C THR A 136 14.77 -1.05 -8.95
N LYS A 137 15.35 -1.11 -7.73
CA LYS A 137 16.55 -1.91 -7.44
C LYS A 137 16.15 -3.36 -7.12
N TYR A 138 16.96 -4.31 -7.56
CA TYR A 138 16.61 -5.73 -7.57
C TYR A 138 16.36 -6.35 -6.18
N PRO A 139 15.25 -7.10 -5.98
CA PRO A 139 14.16 -7.32 -6.93
C PRO A 139 13.19 -6.11 -6.98
N ALA A 140 12.83 -5.68 -8.18
CA ALA A 140 12.01 -4.48 -8.36
C ALA A 140 10.54 -4.71 -7.94
N HIS A 141 10.01 -3.81 -7.11
CA HIS A 141 8.64 -3.85 -6.60
C HIS A 141 8.16 -2.45 -6.22
N PHE A 142 6.85 -2.30 -6.01
CA PHE A 142 6.29 -1.14 -5.33
C PHE A 142 6.20 -1.43 -3.85
N ASP A 143 6.91 -0.63 -3.06
CA ASP A 143 6.77 -0.60 -1.61
C ASP A 143 5.62 0.36 -1.24
N ALA A 144 4.44 -0.22 -0.97
CA ALA A 144 3.21 0.50 -0.73
C ALA A 144 2.94 0.66 0.77
N LEU A 145 2.97 1.90 1.25
CA LEU A 145 2.75 2.28 2.64
C LEU A 145 1.36 2.92 2.83
N TRP A 146 0.56 2.33 3.70
CA TRP A 146 -0.56 3.00 4.35
C TRP A 146 -0.09 3.59 5.69
N PRO A 147 0.11 4.91 5.84
CA PRO A 147 0.79 5.45 7.01
C PRO A 147 -0.13 5.59 8.22
N ALA A 148 0.41 5.35 9.43
CA ALA A 148 -0.30 5.56 10.71
C ALA A 148 -0.85 6.98 10.88
N LYS A 149 -0.15 7.98 10.32
CA LYS A 149 -0.61 9.37 10.19
C LYS A 149 -0.77 9.70 8.71
N ARG A 150 -2.01 9.85 8.25
CA ARG A 150 -2.31 10.16 6.86
C ARG A 150 -1.89 11.58 6.49
N VAL A 151 -1.32 11.73 5.30
CA VAL A 151 -1.11 13.04 4.67
C VAL A 151 -2.23 13.26 3.68
N THR A 152 -3.30 13.93 4.11
CA THR A 152 -4.46 14.22 3.25
C THR A 152 -4.40 15.62 2.62
N ASN A 153 -3.56 16.51 3.17
CA ASN A 153 -3.37 17.84 2.61
C ASN A 153 -2.18 17.86 1.64
N LEU A 154 -2.47 17.64 0.34
CA LEU A 154 -1.45 17.62 -0.71
C LEU A 154 -0.66 18.93 -0.81
N SER A 155 -1.23 20.07 -0.38
CA SER A 155 -0.51 21.36 -0.38
C SER A 155 0.66 21.42 0.60
N GLN A 156 0.68 20.53 1.61
CA GLN A 156 1.79 20.43 2.58
C GLN A 156 2.92 19.51 2.08
N VAL A 157 2.70 18.79 0.98
CA VAL A 157 3.66 17.83 0.43
C VAL A 157 4.62 18.61 -0.46
N ARG A 158 5.75 19.04 0.12
CA ARG A 158 6.79 19.73 -0.63
C ARG A 158 7.41 18.77 -1.65
N ARG A 159 7.20 19.05 -2.95
CA ARG A 159 7.97 18.43 -4.02
C ARG A 159 9.44 18.75 -3.80
N ARG A 160 10.28 17.71 -3.80
CA ARG A 160 11.74 17.85 -3.76
C ARG A 160 12.31 17.04 -4.90
N THR A 161 13.45 17.46 -5.45
CA THR A 161 14.15 16.64 -6.44
C THR A 161 14.61 15.31 -5.83
N ILE A 162 15.03 15.35 -4.55
CA ILE A 162 15.53 14.19 -3.79
C ILE A 162 14.91 14.18 -2.38
N CYS A 163 14.46 13.01 -1.91
CA CYS A 163 14.03 12.80 -0.53
C CYS A 163 15.30 12.74 0.35
N LYS A 164 15.35 13.54 1.41
CA LYS A 164 16.41 13.41 2.45
C LYS A 164 16.08 12.26 3.38
#